data_AF-A0A5B8MT08-F1
#
_entry.id   AF-A0A5B8MT08-F1
#
_cell.length_a   1.000
_cell.length_b   1.000
_cell.length_c   1.000
_cell.angle_alpha   90.00
_cell.angle_beta   90.00
_cell.angle_gamma   90.00
#
_symmetry.space_group_name_H-M   'P 1'
#
loop_
_entity.id
_entity.type
_entity.pdbx_description
1 polymer ?
#
loop_
_entity_poly.entity_id
_entity_poly.type
_entity_poly.pdbx_seq_one_letter_code
_entity_poly.pdbx_strand_id
1 'polypeptide(L)'
;MAEHQAACLDKLTGEGRLSEEEADIVRRGRNSNTPSVPKRLRSNPDSKTIYAKATALECLVGYLYLTDPARLAEIMDVLDMRTDEKIKVKG
;
A
#
# COMPACT_ATOMS: atom_id res chain seq x y z
N MET A 1 -1.94 4.65 -10.64
CA MET A 1 -1.46 3.53 -9.79
C MET A 1 -1.05 4.03 -8.41
N ALA A 2 0.00 4.86 -8.27
CA ALA A 2 0.45 5.39 -6.97
C ALA A 2 -0.63 6.18 -6.19
N GLU A 3 -1.44 6.98 -6.89
CA GLU A 3 -2.58 7.70 -6.27
C GLU A 3 -3.62 6.77 -5.66
N HIS A 4 -3.91 5.64 -6.34
CA HIS A 4 -4.84 4.63 -5.83
C HIS A 4 -4.27 3.89 -4.62
N GLN A 5 -2.99 3.50 -4.67
CA GLN A 5 -2.28 2.90 -3.52
C GLN A 5 -2.23 3.86 -2.32
N ALA A 6 -2.00 5.15 -2.57
CA ALA A 6 -2.02 6.17 -1.52
C ALA A 6 -3.42 6.30 -0.87
N ALA A 7 -4.49 6.31 -1.67
CA ALA A 7 -5.85 6.35 -1.18
C ALA A 7 -6.23 5.10 -0.36
N CYS A 8 -5.76 3.92 -0.78
CA CYS A 8 -5.94 2.68 -0.03
C CYS A 8 -5.29 2.76 1.37
N LEU A 9 -4.07 3.29 1.45
CA LEU A 9 -3.41 3.48 2.74
C LEU A 9 -4.15 4.48 3.64
N ASP A 10 -4.67 5.57 3.06
CA ASP A 10 -5.46 6.56 3.79
C ASP A 10 -6.74 5.93 4.37
N LYS A 11 -7.42 5.05 3.61
CA LYS A 11 -8.59 4.29 4.08
C LYS A 11 -8.25 3.42 5.30
N LEU A 12 -7.20 2.60 5.19
CA LEU A 12 -6.77 1.71 6.28
C LEU A 12 -6.40 2.48 7.56
N THR A 13 -5.70 3.60 7.39
CA THR A 13 -5.28 4.45 8.52
C THR A 13 -6.48 5.19 9.13
N GLY A 14 -7.35 5.75 8.30
CA GLY A 14 -8.52 6.53 8.75
C GLY A 14 -9.58 5.67 9.44
N GLU A 15 -9.73 4.41 9.03
CA GLU A 15 -10.63 3.44 9.69
C GLU A 15 -9.99 2.74 10.91
N GLY A 16 -8.74 3.05 11.27
CA GLY A 16 -8.05 2.42 12.40
C GLY A 16 -7.85 0.91 12.21
N ARG A 17 -7.63 0.47 10.97
CA ARG A 17 -7.53 -0.96 10.61
C ARG A 17 -6.16 -1.56 10.89
N LEU A 18 -5.18 -0.75 11.26
CA LEU A 18 -3.80 -1.16 11.47
C LEU A 18 -3.52 -1.40 12.96
N SER A 19 -2.85 -2.49 13.29
CA SER A 19 -2.22 -2.69 14.60
C SER A 19 -1.05 -1.72 14.80
N GLU A 20 -0.54 -1.62 16.02
CA GLU A 20 0.64 -0.78 16.31
C GLU A 20 1.87 -1.22 15.50
N GLU A 21 2.06 -2.52 15.34
CA GLU A 21 3.16 -3.09 14.55
C GLU A 21 2.99 -2.75 13.05
N GLU A 22 1.80 -2.97 12.51
CA GLU A 22 1.46 -2.63 11.12
C GLU A 22 1.65 -1.13 10.84
N ALA A 23 1.23 -0.28 11.79
CA ALA A 23 1.43 1.17 11.71
C ALA A 23 2.91 1.57 11.73
N ASP A 24 3.77 0.83 12.45
CA ASP A 24 5.21 1.08 12.43
C ASP A 24 5.85 0.68 11.09
N ILE A 25 5.43 -0.44 10.49
CA ILE A 25 5.84 -0.84 9.14
C ILE A 25 5.47 0.24 8.12
N VAL A 26 4.23 0.75 8.18
CA VAL A 26 3.78 1.86 7.32
C VAL A 26 4.63 3.11 7.52
N ARG A 27 4.94 3.48 8.77
CA ARG A 27 5.79 4.64 9.08
C ARG A 27 7.19 4.49 8.49
N ARG A 28 7.79 3.30 8.60
CA ARG A 28 9.10 3.00 7.99
C ARG A 28 9.04 3.08 6.47
N GLY A 29 7.98 2.56 5.86
CA GLY A 29 7.77 2.64 4.41
C GLY A 29 7.64 4.08 3.89
N ARG A 30 6.98 4.97 4.64
CA ARG A 30 6.89 6.41 4.30
C ARG A 30 8.25 7.13 4.36
N ASN A 31 9.12 6.67 5.24
CA ASN A 31 10.47 7.23 5.45
C ASN A 31 11.56 6.47 4.67
N SER A 32 11.20 5.41 3.94
CA SER A 32 12.11 4.73 3.03
C SER A 32 12.54 5.74 1.96
N ASN A 33 13.85 5.96 1.82
CA ASN A 33 14.41 6.89 0.85
C ASN A 33 13.95 6.47 -0.56
N THR A 34 12.89 7.08 -1.06
CA THR A 34 12.39 6.83 -2.40
C THR A 34 13.45 7.35 -3.36
N PRO A 35 14.09 6.50 -4.18
CA PRO A 35 15.16 6.95 -5.07
C PRO A 35 14.57 7.93 -6.08
N SER A 36 14.86 9.22 -5.89
CA SER A 36 14.53 10.36 -6.77
C SER A 36 13.14 10.32 -7.42
N VAL A 37 12.22 11.15 -6.90
CA VAL A 37 10.96 11.49 -7.59
C VAL A 37 11.22 11.75 -9.10
N PRO A 38 10.58 10.98 -10.01
CA PRO A 38 10.79 11.14 -11.44
C PRO A 38 10.54 12.58 -11.87
N LYS A 39 11.42 13.12 -12.73
CA LYS A 39 11.45 14.54 -13.13
C LYS A 39 10.08 15.07 -13.61
N ARG A 40 9.28 14.21 -14.27
CA ARG A 40 7.95 14.51 -14.83
C ARG A 40 6.85 14.77 -13.79
N LEU A 41 7.07 14.39 -12.53
CA LEU A 41 6.10 14.48 -11.44
C LEU A 41 6.43 15.60 -10.44
N ARG A 42 7.56 16.30 -10.61
CA ARG A 42 7.99 17.39 -9.71
C ARG A 42 7.08 18.61 -9.73
N SER A 43 6.28 18.77 -10.79
CA SER A 43 5.31 19.85 -10.95
C SER A 43 4.05 19.67 -10.09
N ASN A 44 3.77 18.46 -9.58
CA ASN A 44 2.72 18.25 -8.60
C ASN A 44 3.37 18.17 -7.19
N PRO A 45 3.13 19.18 -6.31
CA PRO A 45 3.74 19.24 -4.98
C PRO A 45 3.39 18.03 -4.10
N ASP A 46 2.24 17.39 -4.34
CA ASP A 46 1.78 16.23 -3.58
C ASP A 46 2.40 14.91 -4.04
N SER A 47 3.12 14.90 -5.17
CA SER A 47 3.71 13.68 -5.72
C SER A 47 4.61 12.96 -4.71
N LYS A 48 5.41 13.70 -3.93
CA LYS A 48 6.24 13.09 -2.88
C LYS A 48 5.41 12.31 -1.87
N THR A 49 4.33 12.92 -1.38
CA THR A 49 3.43 12.33 -0.39
C THR A 49 2.69 11.12 -0.97
N ILE A 50 2.20 11.21 -2.21
CA ILE A 50 1.52 10.12 -2.90
C ILE A 50 2.45 8.91 -3.05
N TYR A 51 3.69 9.11 -3.50
CA TYR A 51 4.65 8.03 -3.63
C TYR A 51 5.07 7.45 -2.28
N ALA A 52 5.30 8.27 -1.27
CA ALA A 52 5.61 7.79 0.08
C ALA A 52 4.49 6.93 0.66
N LYS A 53 3.22 7.31 0.45
CA LYS A 53 2.06 6.50 0.84
C LYS A 53 1.96 5.21 0.03
N ALA A 54 2.17 5.27 -1.28
CA ALA A 54 2.16 4.09 -2.14
C ALA A 54 3.23 3.07 -1.71
N THR A 55 4.47 3.51 -1.51
CA THR A 55 5.57 2.68 -1.01
C THR A 55 5.26 2.09 0.37
N ALA A 56 4.63 2.87 1.26
CA ALA A 56 4.24 2.37 2.56
C ALA A 56 3.17 1.27 2.51
N LEU A 57 2.20 1.36 1.59
CA LEU A 57 1.26 0.28 1.33
C LEU A 57 1.97 -0.98 0.82
N GLU A 58 2.91 -0.83 -0.11
CA GLU A 58 3.69 -1.95 -0.65
C GLU A 58 4.52 -2.64 0.46
N CYS A 59 5.13 -1.87 1.36
CA CYS A 59 5.82 -2.41 2.52
C CYS A 59 4.90 -3.20 3.45
N LEU A 60 3.69 -2.68 3.74
CA LEU A 60 2.71 -3.37 4.57
C LEU A 60 2.27 -4.69 3.93
N VAL A 61 1.92 -4.67 2.64
CA VAL A 61 1.53 -5.88 1.89
C VAL A 61 2.67 -6.89 1.86
N GLY A 62 3.90 -6.45 1.58
CA GLY A 62 5.08 -7.32 1.55
C GLY A 62 5.39 -7.94 2.91
N TYR A 63 5.26 -7.17 3.99
CA TYR A 63 5.41 -7.67 5.36
C TYR A 63 4.37 -8.77 5.65
N LEU A 64 3.08 -8.47 5.48
CA LEU A 64 1.99 -9.42 5.77
C LEU A 64 2.05 -10.66 4.88
N TYR A 65 2.47 -10.54 3.63
CA TYR A 65 2.68 -11.70 2.75
C TYR A 65 3.71 -12.70 3.32
N LEU A 66 4.74 -12.20 4.01
CA LEU A 66 5.81 -13.02 4.58
C LEU A 66 5.48 -13.52 6.00
N THR A 67 4.70 -12.78 6.78
CA THR A 67 4.49 -13.04 8.20
C THR A 67 3.10 -13.57 8.53
N ASP A 68 2.06 -13.09 7.86
CA ASP A 68 0.67 -13.41 8.17
C ASP A 68 -0.27 -13.30 6.93
N PRO A 69 -0.35 -14.36 6.11
CA PRO A 69 -1.21 -14.39 4.93
C PRO A 69 -2.71 -14.29 5.24
N ALA A 70 -3.15 -14.69 6.43
CA ALA A 70 -4.55 -14.59 6.84
C ALA A 70 -4.91 -13.12 7.08
N ARG A 71 -4.05 -12.40 7.81
CA ARG A 71 -4.19 -10.96 8.01
C ARG A 71 -4.09 -10.17 6.70
N LEU A 72 -3.22 -10.60 5.78
CA LEU A 72 -3.16 -10.03 4.44
C LEU A 72 -4.52 -10.12 3.73
N ALA A 73 -5.18 -11.28 3.79
CA ALA A 73 -6.49 -11.46 3.17
C ALA A 73 -7.54 -10.52 3.77
N GLU A 74 -7.55 -10.34 5.09
CA GLU A 74 -8.44 -9.37 5.77
C GLU A 74 -8.20 -7.93 5.28
N ILE A 75 -6.94 -7.52 5.18
CA ILE A 75 -6.59 -6.17 4.70
C ILE A 75 -7.04 -5.98 3.25
N MET A 76 -6.88 -6.99 2.40
CA MET A 76 -7.34 -6.92 1.01
C MET A 76 -8.87 -6.85 0.91
N ASP A 77 -9.60 -7.57 1.76
CA ASP A 77 -11.05 -7.51 1.83
C ASP A 77 -11.55 -6.14 2.30
N VAL A 78 -10.92 -5.54 3.31
CA VAL A 78 -11.21 -4.15 3.74
C VAL A 78 -10.99 -3.15 2.59
N LEU A 79 -10.00 -3.38 1.74
CA LEU A 79 -9.75 -2.55 0.57
C LEU A 79 -10.74 -2.79 -0.58
N ASP A 80 -11.69 -3.71 -0.43
CA ASP A 80 -12.59 -4.20 -1.49
C ASP A 80 -11.79 -4.68 -2.72
N MET A 81 -10.57 -5.16 -2.48
CA MET A 81 -9.71 -5.75 -3.49
C MET A 81 -10.01 -7.24 -3.56
N ARG A 82 -11.03 -7.61 -4.34
CA ARG A 82 -11.29 -9.02 -4.66
C ARG A 82 -10.11 -9.62 -5.41
N THR A 83 -9.51 -10.66 -4.84
CA THR A 83 -8.52 -11.52 -5.53
C THR A 83 -9.18 -12.58 -6.42
N ASP A 84 -10.51 -12.58 -6.50
CA ASP A 84 -11.30 -13.52 -7.31
C ASP A 84 -11.31 -13.15 -8.79
N GLU A 85 -10.13 -13.16 -9.42
CA GLU A 85 -10.05 -13.49 -10.84
C GLU A 85 -9.30 -14.81 -10.96
N LYS A 86 -10.07 -15.91 -11.00
CA LYS A 86 -9.57 -17.15 -11.60
C LYS A 86 -9.17 -16.79 -13.03
N ILE A 87 -7.88 -16.59 -13.28
CA ILE A 87 -7.34 -16.46 -14.62
C ILE A 87 -7.78 -17.71 -15.37
N LYS A 88 -8.78 -17.56 -16.22
CA LYS A 88 -9.26 -18.61 -17.10
C LYS A 88 -8.21 -18.72 -18.18
N VAL A 89 -7.16 -19.50 -17.92
CA VAL A 89 -6.22 -19.90 -18.96
C VAL A 89 -7.06 -20.67 -19.98
N LYS A 90 -7.31 -20.05 -21.13
CA LYS A 90 -7.89 -20.75 -22.27
C LYS A 90 -6.92 -21.88 -22.62
N GLY A 91 -7.39 -23.11 -22.47
CA GLY A 91 -6.74 -24.29 -23.02
C GLY A 91 -6.77 -24.29 -24.53
#